data_AF-A0A958GS64-F1
#
_entry.id   AF-A0A958GS64-F1
#
_cell.length_a   1.000
_cell.length_b   1.000
_cell.length_c   1.000
_cell.angle_alpha   90.00
_cell.angle_beta   90.00
_cell.angle_gamma   90.00
#
_symmetry.space_group_name_H-M   'P 1'
#
loop_
_entity.id
_entity.type
_entity.pdbx_description
1 polymer ?
#
loop_
_entity_poly.entity_id
_entity_poly.type
_entity_poly.pdbx_seq_one_letter_code
_entity_poly.pdbx_strand_id
1 'polypeptide(L)'
;MSSERHYEGSDGFTLLELLVTIAIIGILAAIGIPAYASYKDRARVAATASELTGFRAGFVAYTVDYEVYPPDSHRVLPAGMENYISESAWSAGTPIGGYYNWEGPNFYPYAAISVEGDSLRYDLLTPLDKALDDGNPGTGKFQITSNGRGTLIIESFE
;
A
#
# COMPACT_ATOMS: atom_id res chain seq x y z
N MET A 1 -12.59 -76.32 1.49
CA MET A 1 -12.97 -74.88 1.44
C MET A 1 -11.71 -74.11 1.06
N SER A 2 -11.53 -73.83 -0.23
CA SER A 2 -10.43 -73.01 -0.73
C SER A 2 -10.96 -71.60 -0.94
N SER A 3 -10.48 -70.65 -0.12
CA SER A 3 -10.80 -69.24 -0.24
C SER A 3 -9.92 -68.64 -1.34
N GLU A 4 -10.50 -68.33 -2.49
CA GLU A 4 -9.86 -67.50 -3.51
C GLU A 4 -9.70 -66.08 -2.95
N ARG A 5 -8.46 -65.62 -2.76
CA ARG A 5 -8.17 -64.23 -2.41
C ARG A 5 -8.17 -63.41 -3.69
N HIS A 6 -9.17 -62.55 -3.86
CA HIS A 6 -9.11 -61.46 -4.83
C HIS A 6 -7.99 -60.49 -4.41
N TYR A 7 -6.97 -60.35 -5.23
CA TYR A 7 -6.07 -59.21 -5.16
C TYR A 7 -6.77 -58.02 -5.82
N GLU A 8 -7.31 -57.10 -5.02
CA GLU A 8 -7.64 -55.77 -5.49
C GLU A 8 -6.31 -55.09 -5.89
N GLY A 9 -6.15 -54.84 -7.19
CA GLY A 9 -4.97 -54.18 -7.72
C GLY A 9 -4.85 -52.79 -7.11
N SER A 10 -3.69 -52.47 -6.54
CA SER A 10 -3.36 -51.11 -6.17
C SER A 10 -3.16 -50.28 -7.45
N ASP A 11 -4.12 -49.42 -7.78
CA ASP A 11 -4.00 -48.50 -8.90
C ASP A 11 -2.86 -47.51 -8.63
N GLY A 12 -1.80 -47.61 -9.42
CA GLY A 12 -0.66 -46.69 -9.41
C GLY A 12 -0.85 -45.55 -10.40
N PHE A 13 -0.40 -44.34 -10.02
CA PHE A 13 -0.47 -43.15 -10.88
C PHE A 13 0.39 -43.32 -12.14
N THR A 14 -0.12 -42.95 -13.32
CA THR A 14 0.64 -43.06 -14.56
C THR A 14 1.56 -41.85 -14.78
N LEU A 15 2.67 -42.08 -15.49
CA LEU A 15 3.56 -40.99 -15.92
C LEU A 15 2.87 -39.98 -16.85
N LEU A 16 1.88 -40.46 -17.63
CA LEU A 16 1.10 -39.60 -18.53
C LEU A 16 0.19 -38.66 -17.74
N GLU A 17 -0.48 -39.16 -16.69
CA GLU A 17 -1.31 -38.33 -15.80
C GLU A 17 -0.48 -37.25 -15.13
N LEU A 18 0.72 -37.59 -14.65
CA LEU A 18 1.62 -36.59 -14.08
C LEU A 18 2.05 -35.55 -15.12
N LEU A 19 2.40 -35.97 -16.34
CA LEU A 19 2.85 -35.08 -17.42
C LEU A 19 1.77 -34.08 -17.84
N VAL A 20 0.53 -34.54 -18.03
CA VAL A 20 -0.59 -33.65 -18.37
C VAL A 20 -0.90 -32.70 -17.22
N THR A 21 -0.84 -33.17 -15.98
CA THR A 21 -1.10 -32.35 -14.79
C THR A 21 -0.10 -31.21 -14.66
N ILE A 22 1.21 -31.48 -14.78
CA ILE A 22 2.23 -30.43 -14.70
C ILE A 22 2.13 -29.45 -15.88
N ALA A 23 1.72 -29.92 -17.06
CA ALA A 23 1.50 -29.05 -18.22
C ALA A 23 0.35 -28.07 -17.96
N ILE A 24 -0.78 -28.54 -17.41
CA ILE A 24 -1.92 -27.68 -17.07
C ILE A 24 -1.54 -26.69 -15.95
N ILE A 25 -0.87 -27.16 -14.89
CA ILE A 25 -0.39 -26.29 -13.80
C ILE A 25 0.57 -25.22 -14.35
N GLY A 26 1.47 -25.58 -15.27
CA GLY A 26 2.39 -24.65 -15.92
C GLY A 26 1.67 -23.53 -16.69
N ILE A 27 0.62 -23.87 -17.44
CA ILE A 27 -0.20 -22.89 -18.17
C ILE A 27 -0.93 -21.95 -17.18
N LEU A 28 -1.56 -22.52 -16.15
CA LEU A 28 -2.28 -21.74 -15.14
C LEU A 28 -1.33 -20.82 -14.36
N ALA A 29 -0.14 -21.30 -13.99
CA ALA A 29 0.86 -20.51 -13.28
C ALA A 29 1.38 -19.35 -14.14
N ALA A 30 1.61 -19.58 -15.43
CA ALA A 30 2.08 -18.54 -16.36
C ALA A 30 1.11 -17.35 -16.46
N ILE A 31 -0.20 -17.58 -16.39
CA ILE A 31 -1.22 -16.53 -16.41
C ILE A 31 -1.49 -15.99 -14.99
N GLY A 32 -1.52 -16.88 -14.00
CA GLY A 32 -1.92 -16.57 -12.63
C GLY A 32 -0.91 -15.70 -11.88
N ILE A 33 0.39 -15.96 -12.03
CA ILE A 33 1.46 -15.23 -11.33
C ILE A 33 1.45 -13.72 -11.68
N PRO A 34 1.50 -13.29 -12.96
CA PRO A 34 1.48 -11.87 -13.28
C PRO A 34 0.15 -11.19 -12.89
N ALA A 35 -0.98 -11.87 -13.05
CA ALA A 35 -2.28 -11.34 -12.63
C ALA A 35 -2.35 -11.11 -11.11
N TYR A 36 -1.83 -12.06 -10.33
CA TYR A 36 -1.77 -11.96 -8.87
C TYR A 36 -0.85 -10.83 -8.40
N ALA A 37 0.32 -10.65 -9.03
CA ALA A 37 1.23 -9.55 -8.73
C ALA A 37 0.53 -8.19 -8.94
N SER A 38 -0.14 -8.00 -10.08
CA SER A 38 -0.91 -6.79 -10.36
C SER A 38 -2.06 -6.58 -9.36
N TYR A 39 -2.74 -7.65 -8.94
CA TYR A 39 -3.77 -7.58 -7.90
C TYR A 39 -3.21 -7.10 -6.55
N LYS A 40 -2.06 -7.62 -6.13
CA LYS A 40 -1.39 -7.18 -4.90
C LYS A 40 -1.03 -5.71 -4.95
N ASP A 41 -0.50 -5.22 -6.07
CA ASP A 41 -0.13 -3.81 -6.21
C ASP A 41 -1.35 -2.88 -6.15
N ARG A 42 -2.48 -3.26 -6.78
CA ARG A 42 -3.75 -2.53 -6.60
C ARG A 42 -4.25 -2.54 -5.15
N ALA A 43 -4.13 -3.67 -4.46
CA ALA A 43 -4.53 -3.78 -3.06
C ALA A 43 -3.67 -2.88 -2.14
N ARG A 44 -2.36 -2.82 -2.39
CA ARG A 44 -1.44 -1.91 -1.69
C ARG A 44 -1.80 -0.46 -1.92
N VAL A 45 -2.03 -0.07 -3.17
CA VAL A 45 -2.45 1.30 -3.52
C VAL A 45 -3.73 1.68 -2.80
N ALA A 46 -4.75 0.81 -2.82
CA ALA A 46 -6.01 1.06 -2.12
C ALA A 46 -5.82 1.19 -0.59
N ALA A 47 -4.97 0.35 -0.01
CA ALA A 47 -4.64 0.42 1.41
C ALA A 47 -3.94 1.73 1.77
N THR A 48 -2.90 2.13 1.02
CA THR A 48 -2.19 3.40 1.22
C THR A 48 -3.12 4.60 1.05
N ALA A 49 -4.02 4.59 0.04
CA ALA A 49 -5.00 5.66 -0.13
C ALA A 49 -5.95 5.78 1.07
N SER A 50 -6.40 4.64 1.61
CA SER A 50 -7.24 4.59 2.80
C SER A 50 -6.51 5.10 4.04
N GLU A 51 -5.25 4.70 4.24
CA GLU A 51 -4.43 5.15 5.37
C GLU A 51 -4.16 6.66 5.29
N LEU A 52 -3.75 7.18 4.12
CA LEU A 52 -3.56 8.62 3.90
C LEU A 52 -4.83 9.44 4.14
N THR A 53 -5.98 8.93 3.70
CA THR A 53 -7.28 9.58 3.95
C THR A 53 -7.62 9.61 5.44
N GLY A 54 -7.39 8.50 6.16
CA GLY A 54 -7.59 8.41 7.60
C GLY A 54 -6.66 9.34 8.38
N PHE A 55 -5.38 9.36 8.04
CA PHE A 55 -4.41 10.25 8.66
C PHE A 55 -4.71 11.72 8.37
N ARG A 56 -5.08 12.07 7.14
CA ARG A 56 -5.53 13.42 6.79
C ARG A 56 -6.69 13.86 7.70
N ALA A 57 -7.67 12.99 7.92
CA ALA A 57 -8.77 13.30 8.83
C ALA A 57 -8.28 13.53 10.28
N GLY A 58 -7.31 12.75 10.76
CA GLY A 58 -6.69 12.94 12.07
C GLY A 58 -5.96 14.28 12.21
N PHE A 59 -5.18 14.69 11.20
CA PHE A 59 -4.51 15.99 11.19
C PHE A 59 -5.50 17.16 11.13
N VAL A 60 -6.57 17.04 10.34
CA VAL A 60 -7.65 18.04 10.30
C VAL A 60 -8.41 18.09 11.63
N ALA A 61 -8.62 16.96 12.30
CA ALA A 61 -9.25 16.96 13.62
C ALA A 61 -8.38 17.67 14.67
N TYR A 62 -7.06 17.45 14.65
CA TYR A 62 -6.13 18.19 15.50
C TYR A 62 -6.24 19.71 15.28
N THR A 63 -6.35 20.17 14.03
CA THR A 63 -6.47 21.61 13.76
C THR A 63 -7.80 22.22 14.19
N VAL A 64 -8.87 21.43 14.24
CA VAL A 64 -10.13 21.88 14.82
C VAL A 64 -10.01 22.15 16.32
N ASP A 65 -9.25 21.32 17.04
CA ASP A 65 -9.12 21.42 18.50
C ASP A 65 -8.08 22.46 18.94
N TYR A 66 -7.01 22.66 18.15
CA TYR A 66 -5.89 23.53 18.51
C TYR A 66 -5.73 24.79 17.63
N GLU A 67 -6.57 24.95 16.60
CA GLU A 67 -6.53 26.05 15.61
C GLU A 67 -5.21 26.17 14.83
N VAL A 68 -4.32 25.18 14.97
CA VAL A 68 -3.02 25.11 14.29
C VAL A 68 -2.72 23.66 13.90
N TYR A 69 -1.97 23.48 12.80
CA TYR A 69 -1.37 22.18 12.50
C TYR A 69 -0.23 21.86 13.47
N PRO A 70 0.02 20.57 13.77
CA PRO A 70 1.14 20.19 14.60
C PRO A 70 2.46 20.52 13.88
N PRO A 71 3.55 20.75 14.64
CA PRO A 71 4.86 20.95 14.05
C PRO A 71 5.29 19.77 13.18
N ASP A 72 6.08 20.08 12.15
CA ASP A 72 6.82 19.12 11.34
C ASP A 72 7.50 18.05 12.19
N SER A 73 7.39 16.80 11.73
CA SER A 73 7.99 15.66 12.40
C SER A 73 8.43 14.66 11.36
N HIS A 74 9.73 14.36 11.38
CA HIS A 74 10.33 13.50 10.37
C HIS A 74 10.14 12.01 10.69
N ARG A 75 9.18 11.35 10.02
CA ARG A 75 8.86 9.91 10.11
C ARG A 75 8.43 9.41 11.49
N VAL A 76 8.09 10.32 12.37
CA VAL A 76 7.52 10.02 13.68
C VAL A 76 6.19 10.74 13.77
N LEU A 77 5.22 10.14 14.46
CA LEU A 77 3.94 10.81 14.70
C LEU A 77 4.20 12.12 15.47
N PRO A 78 3.70 13.29 15.01
CA PRO A 78 3.90 14.54 15.73
C PRO A 78 3.34 14.46 17.15
N ALA A 79 4.02 15.09 18.11
CA ALA A 79 3.59 15.06 19.52
C ALA A 79 2.18 15.63 19.68
N GLY A 80 1.33 14.94 20.46
CA GLY A 80 -0.06 15.34 20.70
C GLY A 80 -1.07 14.75 19.71
N MET A 81 -0.61 14.01 18.69
CA MET A 81 -1.46 13.35 17.71
C MET A 81 -1.99 11.98 18.15
N GLU A 82 -1.59 11.47 19.31
CA GLU A 82 -1.84 10.09 19.76
C GLU A 82 -3.34 9.79 19.98
N ASN A 83 -4.15 10.84 20.19
CA ASN A 83 -5.60 10.74 20.31
C ASN A 83 -6.33 10.80 18.95
N TYR A 84 -5.65 11.16 17.87
CA TYR A 84 -6.24 11.35 16.54
C TYR A 84 -5.80 10.29 15.54
N ILE A 85 -4.57 9.77 15.70
CA ILE A 85 -3.96 8.78 14.81
C ILE A 85 -3.26 7.71 15.65
N SER A 86 -3.40 6.45 15.23
CA SER A 86 -2.65 5.33 15.83
C SER A 86 -1.16 5.44 15.50
N GLU A 87 -0.32 5.62 16.52
CA GLU A 87 1.14 5.67 16.38
C GLU A 87 1.71 4.40 15.73
N SER A 88 1.16 3.23 16.10
CA SER A 88 1.57 1.96 15.49
C SER A 88 1.24 1.87 14.00
N ALA A 89 0.11 2.44 13.58
CA ALA A 89 -0.25 2.48 12.16
C ALA A 89 0.63 3.47 11.39
N TRP A 90 0.88 4.66 11.96
CA TRP A 90 1.76 5.66 11.36
C TRP A 90 3.19 5.14 11.17
N SER A 91 3.72 4.45 12.20
CA SER A 91 5.10 3.98 12.23
C SER A 91 5.32 2.65 11.51
N ALA A 92 4.26 1.96 11.07
CA ALA A 92 4.37 0.68 10.37
C ALA A 92 4.98 0.79 8.96
N GLY A 93 5.09 2.01 8.43
CA GLY A 93 5.43 2.25 7.03
C GLY A 93 4.23 2.05 6.11
N THR A 94 4.43 2.27 4.81
CA THR A 94 3.30 2.29 3.88
C THR A 94 3.16 0.95 3.14
N PRO A 95 1.92 0.52 2.79
CA PRO A 95 1.70 -0.68 1.98
C PRO A 95 2.43 -0.70 0.62
N ILE A 96 2.76 0.46 0.06
CA ILE A 96 3.57 0.61 -1.17
C ILE A 96 5.07 0.77 -0.89
N GLY A 97 5.51 0.57 0.35
CA GLY A 97 6.90 0.75 0.78
C GLY A 97 7.19 2.18 1.24
N GLY A 98 8.32 2.38 1.91
CA GLY A 98 8.65 3.66 2.55
C GLY A 98 7.87 3.92 3.83
N TYR A 99 7.87 5.19 4.25
CA TYR A 99 7.33 5.69 5.50
C TYR A 99 6.39 6.87 5.25
N TYR A 100 5.45 7.05 6.17
CA TYR A 100 4.70 8.30 6.27
C TYR A 100 5.57 9.38 6.91
N ASN A 101 5.45 10.59 6.38
CA ASN A 101 6.13 11.76 6.92
C ASN A 101 5.15 12.94 7.02
N TRP A 102 5.16 13.67 8.14
CA TRP A 102 4.36 14.88 8.29
C TRP A 102 5.21 16.08 7.90
N GLU A 103 4.74 16.84 6.90
CA GLU A 103 5.33 18.10 6.47
C GLU A 103 4.51 19.24 7.09
N GLY A 104 5.04 19.85 8.15
CA GLY A 104 4.33 20.88 8.91
C GLY A 104 4.62 22.32 8.45
N PRO A 105 3.75 23.29 8.82
CA PRO A 105 3.86 24.71 8.43
C PRO A 105 5.15 25.41 8.90
N ASN A 106 5.84 24.84 9.89
CA ASN A 106 7.08 25.37 10.46
C ASN A 106 8.30 25.18 9.55
N PHE A 107 8.24 24.29 8.55
CA PHE A 107 9.30 24.12 7.56
C PHE A 107 8.82 24.23 6.11
N TYR A 108 7.53 24.02 5.86
CA TYR A 108 6.94 24.01 4.53
C TYR A 108 5.81 25.03 4.39
N PRO A 109 5.58 25.60 3.19
CA PRO A 109 4.46 26.50 2.92
C PRO A 109 3.12 25.75 2.80
N TYR A 110 3.02 24.55 3.37
CA TYR A 110 1.85 23.69 3.34
C TYR A 110 1.86 22.74 4.53
N ALA A 111 0.69 22.19 4.82
CA ALA A 111 0.51 21.04 5.71
C ALA A 111 0.22 19.81 4.84
N ALA A 112 1.08 18.79 4.91
CA ALA A 112 0.98 17.63 4.03
C ALA A 112 1.46 16.33 4.67
N ILE A 113 0.99 15.21 4.12
CA ILE A 113 1.49 13.88 4.45
C ILE A 113 2.27 13.35 3.24
N SER A 114 3.56 13.10 3.42
CA SER A 114 4.40 12.49 2.39
C SER A 114 4.54 10.98 2.58
N VAL A 115 4.74 10.28 1.47
CA VAL A 115 5.13 8.88 1.38
C VAL A 115 6.53 8.87 0.78
N GLU A 116 7.53 8.42 1.54
CA GLU A 116 8.94 8.56 1.16
C GLU A 116 9.84 7.41 1.66
N GLY A 117 11.06 7.33 1.11
CA GLY A 117 12.11 6.41 1.57
C GLY A 117 12.57 5.41 0.51
N ASP A 118 13.67 4.71 0.80
CA ASP A 118 14.38 3.88 -0.19
C ASP A 118 13.59 2.65 -0.66
N SER A 119 12.68 2.15 0.19
CA SER A 119 11.82 1.01 -0.15
C SER A 119 10.53 1.41 -0.87
N LEU A 120 10.31 2.71 -1.11
CA LEU A 120 9.13 3.21 -1.79
C LEU A 120 9.06 2.69 -3.23
N ARG A 121 7.90 2.13 -3.58
CA ARG A 121 7.57 1.72 -4.94
C ARG A 121 7.08 2.92 -5.74
N TYR A 122 8.01 3.66 -6.33
CA TYR A 122 7.72 4.84 -7.14
C TYR A 122 6.76 4.56 -8.32
N ASP A 123 6.79 3.35 -8.87
CA ASP A 123 5.89 2.90 -9.93
C ASP A 123 4.40 2.86 -9.51
N LEU A 124 4.12 2.90 -8.20
CA LEU A 124 2.76 2.90 -7.64
C LEU A 124 2.25 4.29 -7.26
N LEU A 125 3.06 5.34 -7.39
CA LEU A 125 2.64 6.71 -7.02
C LEU A 125 1.58 7.29 -7.97
N THR A 126 1.68 7.05 -9.27
CA THR A 126 0.64 7.50 -10.23
C THR A 126 -0.69 6.75 -10.05
N PRO A 127 -0.70 5.41 -9.86
CA PRO A 127 -1.92 4.71 -9.44
C PRO A 127 -2.51 5.21 -8.11
N LEU A 128 -1.66 5.58 -7.15
CA LEU A 128 -2.09 6.13 -5.86
C LEU A 128 -2.71 7.52 -6.02
N ASP A 129 -2.08 8.37 -6.82
CA ASP A 129 -2.61 9.68 -7.19
C ASP A 129 -4.00 9.55 -7.81
N LYS A 130 -4.17 8.63 -8.77
CA LYS A 130 -5.49 8.34 -9.37
C LYS A 130 -6.54 7.87 -8.34
N ALA A 131 -6.12 7.24 -7.25
CA ALA A 131 -7.03 6.79 -6.20
C ALA A 131 -7.41 7.91 -5.22
N LEU A 132 -6.58 8.95 -5.09
CA LEU A 132 -6.76 10.05 -4.14
C LEU A 132 -7.27 11.34 -4.79
N ASP A 133 -6.97 11.56 -6.07
CA ASP A 133 -7.23 12.79 -6.81
C ASP A 133 -7.58 12.53 -8.29
N ASP A 134 -6.76 12.97 -9.26
CA ASP A 134 -7.08 12.98 -10.69
C ASP A 134 -6.18 12.06 -11.54
N GLY A 135 -5.07 11.55 -10.98
CA GLY A 135 -4.12 10.71 -11.69
C GLY A 135 -3.06 11.49 -12.48
N ASN A 136 -3.02 12.82 -12.35
CA ASN A 136 -1.91 13.65 -12.78
C ASN A 136 -0.97 13.98 -11.59
N PRO A 137 0.16 13.25 -11.44
CA PRO A 137 1.05 13.40 -10.30
C PRO A 137 1.80 14.75 -10.25
N GLY A 138 1.67 15.61 -11.26
CA GLY A 138 2.26 16.94 -11.28
C GLY A 138 1.39 18.04 -10.68
N THR A 139 0.12 17.75 -10.35
CA THR A 139 -0.86 18.77 -9.91
C THR A 139 -1.81 18.21 -8.86
N GLY A 140 -2.63 19.08 -8.27
CA GLY A 140 -3.73 18.65 -7.41
C GLY A 140 -3.32 18.45 -5.95
N LYS A 141 -4.09 17.65 -5.22
CA LYS A 141 -3.89 17.37 -3.79
C LYS A 141 -2.77 16.37 -3.57
N PHE A 142 -2.62 15.38 -4.44
CA PHE A 142 -1.52 14.43 -4.36
C PHE A 142 -0.51 14.73 -5.47
N GLN A 143 0.74 14.98 -5.10
CA GLN A 143 1.78 15.38 -6.05
C GLN A 143 3.07 14.61 -5.80
N ILE A 144 3.78 14.28 -6.87
CA ILE A 144 5.15 13.78 -6.79
C ILE A 144 6.09 14.99 -6.82
N THR A 145 6.78 15.24 -5.72
CA THR A 145 7.70 16.38 -5.59
C THR A 145 9.07 16.05 -6.20
N SER A 146 9.93 17.06 -6.40
CA SER A 146 11.22 16.93 -7.11
C SER A 146 12.23 15.95 -6.47
N ASN A 147 12.08 15.69 -5.17
CA ASN A 147 12.82 14.67 -4.41
C ASN A 147 12.22 13.26 -4.51
N GLY A 148 11.19 13.05 -5.33
CA GLY A 148 10.61 11.75 -5.65
C GLY A 148 9.52 11.25 -4.69
N ARG A 149 9.27 11.94 -3.56
CA ARG A 149 8.20 11.55 -2.63
C ARG A 149 6.82 11.89 -3.18
N GLY A 150 5.83 11.06 -2.83
CA GLY A 150 4.42 11.36 -3.08
C GLY A 150 3.83 12.12 -1.90
N THR A 151 3.29 13.31 -2.12
CA THR A 151 2.86 14.25 -1.07
C THR A 151 1.38 14.53 -1.20
N LEU A 152 0.59 14.18 -0.19
CA LEU A 152 -0.81 14.57 -0.07
C LEU A 152 -0.91 15.90 0.69
N ILE A 153 -1.13 16.99 -0.04
CA ILE A 153 -1.33 18.33 0.48
C ILE A 153 -2.73 18.41 1.10
N ILE A 154 -2.78 18.77 2.38
CA ILE A 154 -4.01 19.01 3.12
C ILE A 154 -4.43 20.47 2.94
N GLU A 155 -3.48 21.38 3.13
CA GLU A 155 -3.67 22.83 3.06
C GLU A 155 -2.37 23.51 2.63
N SER A 156 -2.49 24.57 1.83
CA SER A 156 -1.38 25.44 1.44
C SER A 156 -1.54 26.79 2.13
N PHE A 157 -0.43 27.37 2.57
CA PHE A 157 -0.40 28.69 3.20
C PHE A 157 0.16 29.71 2.21
N GLU A 158 -0.53 30.85 2.06
CA GLU A 158 -0.10 31.98 1.23
C GLU A 158 0.86 32.93 1.98
#